data_AF-A0A6A4VRS9-F1
#
_entry.id   AF-A0A6A4VRS9-F1
#
_cell.length_a   1.000
_cell.length_b   1.000
_cell.length_c   1.000
_cell.angle_alpha   90.00
_cell.angle_beta   90.00
_cell.angle_gamma   90.00
#
_symmetry.space_group_name_H-M   'P 1'
#
loop_
_entity.id
_entity.type
_entity.pdbx_description
1 polymer ?
#
loop_
_entity_poly.entity_id
_entity_poly.type
_entity_poly.pdbx_seq_one_letter_code
_entity_poly.pdbx_strand_id
1 'polypeptide(L)'
;MLGPLTVALLRSFQSRQSSFLWRIDTKPPSYFFGTIHVPYNRVWEHIPENVKRAFRLADSVFFELDLTDEHTISALTKCQLLPRGARLEQLLPGDIYRRLEKHLDYVRNMMPLWLTADQRGRGLYADYLFNAIAGNWEQKRPIWVMLMVNMLTESDVRARGVPVLDLYLALEAKKTKRTGAVERVEEQCLPLNGLNISQVVFALNQTLNQHESIRAGEETPLYTTEDLIRHYNCGDLDEVIFRRDSSQIPPSVFQVPPLQSAAAAASAAQRVTAHSIEEYFRDELIYKRNRRMGERILELLWARPNESYFFAFGAGHFLGNYSVLDVLRQAGYKVTKVGPRERIRR
;
A
#
# COMPACT_ATOMS: atom_id res chain seq x y z
N MET A 1 12.24 40.25 30.64
CA MET A 1 13.16 39.97 29.52
C MET A 1 13.71 38.57 29.73
N LEU A 2 13.23 37.58 28.98
CA LEU A 2 13.71 36.19 29.04
C LEU A 2 14.93 36.06 28.13
N GLY A 3 16.00 35.43 28.63
CA GLY A 3 17.32 35.43 28.01
C GLY A 3 17.44 34.59 26.73
N PRO A 4 18.54 34.77 25.97
CA PRO A 4 18.76 34.16 24.65
C PRO A 4 18.80 32.62 24.66
N LEU A 5 18.99 31.97 25.82
CA LEU A 5 18.95 30.52 25.98
C LEU A 5 17.53 29.92 25.96
N THR A 6 16.48 30.71 26.27
CA THR A 6 15.09 30.24 26.25
C THR A 6 14.51 30.21 24.83
N VAL A 7 15.10 30.96 23.88
CA VAL A 7 14.72 30.96 22.46
C VAL A 7 15.31 29.76 21.71
N ALA A 8 16.41 29.17 22.20
CA ALA A 8 17.05 28.00 21.59
C ALA A 8 16.31 26.68 21.86
N LEU A 9 15.55 26.57 22.96
CA LEU A 9 14.75 25.39 23.33
C LEU A 9 13.32 25.39 22.74
N LEU A 10 12.92 26.47 22.06
CA LEU A 10 11.66 26.54 21.30
C LEU A 10 11.83 26.21 19.81
N ARG A 11 12.99 25.69 19.39
CA ARG A 11 13.32 25.38 17.99
C ARG A 11 13.28 23.89 17.59
N SER A 12 12.80 22.99 18.44
CA SER A 12 12.86 21.54 18.17
C SER A 12 11.55 20.75 18.37
N PHE A 13 10.38 21.38 18.23
CA PHE A 13 9.10 20.67 18.09
C PHE A 13 8.16 21.34 17.06
N GLN A 14 8.72 21.88 15.98
CA GLN A 14 7.93 21.97 14.75
C GLN A 14 7.80 20.54 14.24
N SER A 15 6.66 19.89 14.48
CA SER A 15 6.29 18.68 13.74
C SER A 15 6.58 18.99 12.28
N ARG A 16 7.54 18.29 11.65
CA ARG A 16 7.86 18.47 10.24
C ARG A 16 6.68 17.92 9.44
N GLN A 17 5.58 18.67 9.38
CA GLN A 17 4.39 18.33 8.61
C GLN A 17 4.84 18.09 7.16
N SER A 18 4.85 16.82 6.77
CA SER A 18 5.19 16.39 5.43
C SER A 18 4.00 16.65 4.52
N SER A 19 4.26 17.19 3.33
CA SER A 19 3.28 17.21 2.24
C SER A 19 3.28 15.91 1.43
N PHE A 20 4.22 15.00 1.74
CA PHE A 20 4.60 13.85 0.89
C PHE A 20 4.83 14.24 -0.57
N LEU A 21 5.34 15.45 -0.81
CA LEU A 21 5.65 15.98 -2.14
C LEU A 21 7.15 16.24 -2.26
N TRP A 22 7.73 15.81 -3.38
CA TRP A 22 9.12 16.10 -3.75
C TRP A 22 9.16 16.71 -5.14
N ARG A 23 9.97 17.75 -5.32
CA ARG A 23 10.22 18.40 -6.61
C ARG A 23 11.47 17.81 -7.24
N ILE A 24 11.36 17.45 -8.51
CA ILE A 24 12.44 17.13 -9.43
C ILE A 24 12.79 18.42 -10.20
N ASP A 25 14.05 18.82 -10.20
CA ASP A 25 14.51 20.07 -10.82
C ASP A 25 14.62 19.96 -12.36
N THR A 26 13.47 19.73 -13.01
CA THR A 26 13.30 19.79 -14.47
C THR A 26 12.72 21.14 -14.91
N LYS A 27 12.69 21.41 -16.23
CA LYS A 27 12.11 22.64 -16.79
C LYS A 27 11.07 22.28 -17.87
N PRO A 28 9.76 22.34 -17.57
CA PRO A 28 9.12 22.71 -16.30
C PRO A 28 9.34 21.67 -15.18
N PRO A 29 9.15 22.02 -13.89
CA PRO A 29 9.43 21.11 -12.78
C PRO A 29 8.47 19.92 -12.76
N SER A 30 8.98 18.76 -12.34
CA SER A 30 8.22 17.54 -12.14
C SER A 30 8.13 17.19 -10.65
N TYR A 31 7.19 16.33 -10.27
CA TYR A 31 6.87 16.08 -8.86
C TYR A 31 6.64 14.60 -8.58
N PHE A 32 7.12 14.14 -7.43
CA PHE A 32 6.68 12.90 -6.79
C PHE A 32 5.70 13.20 -5.68
N PHE A 33 4.64 12.40 -5.58
CA PHE A 33 3.67 12.44 -4.51
C PHE A 33 3.47 11.06 -3.90
N GLY A 34 3.61 10.98 -2.58
CA GLY A 34 3.41 9.77 -1.78
C GLY A 34 1.94 9.54 -1.44
N THR A 35 1.32 8.54 -2.05
CA THR A 35 -0.06 8.09 -1.77
C THR A 35 -0.09 7.00 -0.69
N ILE A 36 -1.29 6.69 -0.20
CA ILE A 36 -1.58 5.49 0.60
C ILE A 36 -2.86 4.84 0.07
N HIS A 37 -2.92 3.51 0.12
CA HIS A 37 -4.03 2.73 -0.45
C HIS A 37 -5.28 2.73 0.44
N VAL A 38 -5.93 3.88 0.57
CA VAL A 38 -7.12 4.10 1.41
C VAL A 38 -8.16 4.92 0.64
N PRO A 39 -9.45 4.88 1.05
CA PRO A 39 -10.50 5.69 0.41
C PRO A 39 -10.13 7.17 0.31
N TYR A 40 -10.23 7.75 -0.88
CA TYR A 40 -9.73 9.11 -1.14
C TYR A 40 -10.39 10.15 -0.22
N ASN A 41 -11.67 10.00 0.10
CA ASN A 41 -12.43 10.92 0.96
C ASN A 41 -11.94 10.97 2.42
N ARG A 42 -11.11 10.01 2.86
CA ARG A 42 -10.52 9.99 4.20
C ARG A 42 -9.26 10.86 4.30
N VAL A 43 -8.65 11.21 3.16
CA VAL A 43 -7.33 11.87 3.09
C VAL A 43 -7.33 13.13 2.23
N TRP A 44 -8.23 13.24 1.24
CA TRP A 44 -8.21 14.30 0.22
C TRP A 44 -8.25 15.73 0.79
N GLU A 45 -9.07 15.96 1.82
CA GLU A 45 -9.19 17.27 2.48
C GLU A 45 -7.94 17.64 3.30
N HIS A 46 -7.15 16.66 3.71
CA HIS A 46 -5.91 16.87 4.46
C HIS A 46 -4.68 17.02 3.55
N ILE A 47 -4.80 16.63 2.27
CA ILE A 47 -3.72 16.82 1.28
C ILE A 47 -3.55 18.33 1.02
N PRO A 48 -2.35 18.91 1.23
CA PRO A 48 -2.13 20.34 1.07
C PRO A 48 -2.39 20.85 -0.36
N GLU A 49 -2.85 22.09 -0.49
CA GLU A 49 -3.21 22.67 -1.79
C GLU A 49 -2.05 22.80 -2.78
N ASN A 50 -0.81 22.84 -2.28
CA ASN A 50 0.35 22.85 -3.15
C ASN A 50 0.53 21.52 -3.89
N VAL A 51 0.18 20.38 -3.28
CA VAL A 51 0.13 19.06 -3.93
C VAL A 51 -0.93 19.06 -5.02
N LYS A 52 -2.17 19.46 -4.68
CA LYS A 52 -3.27 19.53 -5.65
C LYS A 52 -2.93 20.48 -6.81
N ARG A 53 -2.21 21.57 -6.55
CA ARG A 53 -1.72 22.50 -7.58
C ARG A 53 -0.64 21.89 -8.45
N ALA A 54 0.33 21.15 -7.89
CA ALA A 54 1.33 20.42 -8.68
C ALA A 54 0.67 19.41 -9.62
N PHE A 55 -0.31 18.64 -9.11
CA PHE A 55 -1.13 17.73 -9.92
C PHE A 55 -1.86 18.47 -11.06
N ARG A 56 -2.52 19.59 -10.76
CA ARG A 56 -3.23 20.40 -11.78
C ARG A 56 -2.30 20.94 -12.86
N LEU A 57 -1.10 21.38 -12.52
CA LEU A 57 -0.15 22.01 -13.44
C LEU A 57 0.65 21.01 -14.29
N ALA A 58 0.79 19.76 -13.84
CA ALA A 58 1.51 18.75 -14.59
C ALA A 58 0.81 18.41 -15.92
N ASP A 59 1.60 18.18 -16.96
CA ASP A 59 1.12 17.80 -18.29
C ASP A 59 0.80 16.30 -18.35
N SER A 60 1.60 15.49 -17.64
CA SER A 60 1.45 14.03 -17.56
C SER A 60 1.41 13.54 -16.12
N VAL A 61 0.62 12.49 -15.85
CA VAL A 61 0.53 11.85 -14.53
C VAL A 61 0.81 10.36 -14.67
N PHE A 62 1.72 9.84 -13.84
CA PHE A 62 2.09 8.43 -13.87
C PHE A 62 1.86 7.79 -12.51
N PHE A 63 1.37 6.56 -12.55
CA PHE A 63 1.08 5.74 -11.38
C PHE A 63 1.97 4.50 -11.36
N GLU A 64 1.94 3.75 -10.27
CA GLU A 64 2.59 2.44 -10.18
C GLU A 64 2.07 1.52 -11.28
N LEU A 65 0.75 1.33 -11.32
CA LEU A 65 0.06 0.45 -12.25
C LEU A 65 -1.19 1.13 -12.81
N ASP A 66 -1.58 0.81 -14.05
CA ASP A 66 -2.79 1.37 -14.66
C ASP A 66 -4.04 0.59 -14.23
N LEU A 67 -4.58 0.93 -13.07
CA LEU A 67 -5.81 0.32 -12.54
C LEU A 67 -7.08 0.72 -13.31
N THR A 68 -6.95 1.54 -14.35
CA THR A 68 -8.06 1.96 -15.18
C THR A 68 -8.05 1.28 -16.56
N ASP A 69 -7.11 0.38 -16.80
CA ASP A 69 -7.03 -0.49 -17.97
C ASP A 69 -7.59 -1.89 -17.64
N GLU A 70 -8.56 -2.34 -18.43
CA GLU A 70 -9.21 -3.64 -18.23
C GLU A 70 -8.24 -4.82 -18.38
N HIS A 71 -7.24 -4.70 -19.27
CA HIS A 71 -6.24 -5.74 -19.46
C HIS A 71 -5.39 -5.92 -18.21
N THR A 72 -4.97 -4.81 -17.58
CA THR A 72 -4.25 -4.78 -16.32
C THR A 72 -5.05 -5.45 -15.20
N ILE A 73 -6.34 -5.11 -15.04
CA ILE A 73 -7.21 -5.72 -14.02
C ILE A 73 -7.41 -7.23 -14.25
N SER A 74 -7.62 -7.64 -15.50
CA SER A 74 -7.74 -9.05 -15.87
C SER A 74 -6.44 -9.82 -15.59
N ALA A 75 -5.29 -9.25 -15.93
CA ALA A 75 -3.99 -9.87 -15.69
C ALA A 75 -3.69 -10.00 -14.19
N LEU A 76 -3.99 -8.97 -13.39
CA LEU A 76 -3.88 -9.03 -11.93
C LEU A 76 -4.74 -10.17 -11.36
N THR A 77 -6.00 -10.27 -11.82
CA THR A 77 -6.93 -11.32 -11.36
C THR A 77 -6.40 -12.71 -11.69
N LYS A 78 -5.92 -12.93 -12.92
CA LYS A 78 -5.31 -14.21 -13.33
C LYS A 78 -4.11 -14.60 -12.48
N CYS A 79 -3.30 -13.62 -12.09
CA CYS A 79 -2.10 -13.84 -11.28
C CYS A 79 -2.41 -14.34 -9.85
N GLN A 80 -3.60 -14.06 -9.33
CA GLN A 80 -4.05 -14.56 -8.02
C GLN A 80 -4.46 -16.03 -8.07
N LEU A 81 -4.79 -16.55 -9.26
CA LEU A 81 -5.38 -17.87 -9.43
C LEU A 81 -4.31 -18.97 -9.47
N LEU A 82 -4.70 -20.13 -8.97
CA LEU A 82 -3.99 -21.38 -9.16
C LEU A 82 -4.05 -21.82 -10.63
N PRO A 83 -3.08 -22.65 -11.09
CA PRO A 83 -3.18 -23.31 -12.38
C PRO A 83 -4.49 -24.10 -12.53
N ARG A 84 -4.98 -24.26 -13.77
CA ARG A 84 -6.23 -24.98 -14.04
C ARG A 84 -6.21 -26.38 -13.43
N GLY A 85 -7.27 -26.75 -12.73
CA GLY A 85 -7.44 -28.05 -12.08
C GLY A 85 -6.82 -28.16 -10.68
N ALA A 86 -6.00 -27.20 -10.27
CA ALA A 86 -5.48 -27.16 -8.90
C ALA A 86 -6.48 -26.49 -7.96
N ARG A 87 -6.50 -26.93 -6.70
CA ARG A 87 -7.32 -26.36 -5.62
C ARG A 87 -6.47 -26.09 -4.39
N LEU A 88 -6.87 -25.09 -3.61
CA LEU A 88 -6.16 -24.66 -2.41
C LEU A 88 -6.03 -25.79 -1.36
N GLU A 89 -7.04 -26.64 -1.25
CA GLU A 89 -7.05 -27.83 -0.38
C GLU A 89 -5.86 -28.78 -0.63
N GLN A 90 -5.38 -28.85 -1.88
CA GLN A 90 -4.25 -29.70 -2.25
C GLN A 90 -2.90 -29.14 -1.77
N LEU A 91 -2.85 -27.85 -1.43
CA LEU A 91 -1.62 -27.12 -1.08
C LEU A 91 -1.51 -26.82 0.42
N LEU A 92 -2.63 -26.83 1.15
CA LEU A 92 -2.68 -26.47 2.56
C LEU A 92 -2.80 -27.72 3.45
N PRO A 93 -2.17 -27.72 4.64
CA PRO A 93 -2.51 -28.67 5.70
C PRO A 93 -4.00 -28.63 6.03
N GLY A 94 -4.61 -29.79 6.26
CA GLY A 94 -6.07 -29.91 6.42
C GLY A 94 -6.63 -29.16 7.63
N ASP A 95 -5.84 -28.96 8.69
CA ASP A 95 -6.22 -28.13 9.83
C ASP A 95 -6.26 -26.64 9.47
N ILE A 96 -5.28 -26.14 8.72
CA ILE A 96 -5.24 -24.74 8.27
C ILE A 96 -6.37 -24.47 7.26
N TYR A 97 -6.61 -25.38 6.32
CA TYR A 97 -7.72 -25.25 5.36
C TYR A 97 -9.08 -25.15 6.08
N ARG A 98 -9.34 -26.02 7.07
CA ARG A 98 -10.59 -25.97 7.87
C ARG A 98 -10.70 -24.70 8.71
N ARG A 99 -9.59 -24.18 9.26
CA ARG A 99 -9.60 -22.91 10.02
C ARG A 99 -9.89 -21.72 9.12
N LEU A 100 -9.30 -21.71 7.93
CA LEU A 100 -9.59 -20.70 6.90
C LEU A 100 -11.06 -20.73 6.49
N GLU A 101 -11.62 -21.91 6.20
CA GLU A 101 -13.03 -22.08 5.86
C GLU A 101 -13.94 -21.50 6.95
N LYS A 102 -13.73 -21.89 8.21
CA LYS A 102 -14.47 -21.36 9.37
C LYS A 102 -14.35 -19.84 9.50
N HIS A 103 -13.16 -19.28 9.25
CA HIS A 103 -12.94 -17.85 9.30
C HIS A 103 -13.72 -17.12 8.19
N LEU A 104 -13.73 -17.65 6.97
CA LEU A 104 -14.48 -17.06 5.86
C LEU A 104 -16.00 -17.17 6.06
N ASP A 105 -16.49 -18.25 6.68
CA ASP A 105 -17.90 -18.36 7.06
C ASP A 105 -18.29 -17.36 8.15
N TYR A 106 -17.41 -17.13 9.14
CA TYR A 106 -17.58 -16.05 10.11
C TYR A 106 -17.69 -14.69 9.41
N VAL A 107 -16.75 -14.36 8.51
CA VAL A 107 -16.76 -13.10 7.76
C VAL A 107 -18.06 -12.95 6.95
N ARG A 108 -18.50 -14.02 6.27
CA ARG A 108 -19.76 -14.02 5.51
C ARG A 108 -20.95 -13.67 6.40
N ASN A 109 -21.03 -14.27 7.59
CA ASN A 109 -22.10 -14.02 8.55
C ASN A 109 -22.06 -12.62 9.16
N MET A 110 -20.87 -12.02 9.29
CA MET A 110 -20.69 -10.68 9.84
C MET A 110 -20.92 -9.57 8.80
N MET A 111 -20.72 -9.85 7.50
CA MET A 111 -20.87 -8.84 6.45
C MET A 111 -22.17 -8.02 6.53
N PRO A 112 -23.37 -8.61 6.74
CA PRO A 112 -24.59 -7.83 6.89
C PRO A 112 -24.54 -6.78 7.99
N LEU A 113 -23.82 -7.03 9.10
CA LEU A 113 -23.67 -6.13 10.23
C LEU A 113 -22.63 -5.03 9.97
N TRP A 114 -21.59 -5.35 9.20
CA TRP A 114 -20.53 -4.39 8.87
C TRP A 114 -20.92 -3.39 7.77
N LEU A 115 -21.92 -3.70 6.94
CA LEU A 115 -22.39 -2.78 5.90
C LEU A 115 -23.03 -1.51 6.46
N THR A 116 -22.68 -0.38 5.86
CA THR A 116 -23.28 0.91 6.15
C THR A 116 -24.62 1.09 5.41
N ALA A 117 -25.48 1.98 5.93
CA ALA A 117 -26.74 2.30 5.26
C ALA A 117 -26.53 2.88 3.86
N ASP A 118 -25.50 3.70 3.69
CA ASP A 118 -25.11 4.28 2.39
C ASP A 118 -24.69 3.21 1.37
N GLN A 119 -23.88 2.22 1.78
CA GLN A 119 -23.53 1.10 0.90
C GLN A 119 -24.77 0.33 0.43
N ARG A 120 -25.71 0.04 1.34
CA ARG A 120 -26.98 -0.60 0.98
C ARG A 120 -27.81 0.26 0.03
N GLY A 121 -27.87 1.58 0.26
CA GLY A 121 -28.56 2.54 -0.62
C GLY A 121 -27.98 2.61 -2.03
N ARG A 122 -26.68 2.29 -2.20
CA ARG A 122 -25.99 2.19 -3.49
C ARG A 122 -26.08 0.80 -4.14
N GLY A 123 -26.90 -0.11 -3.59
CA GLY A 123 -27.10 -1.46 -4.12
C GLY A 123 -25.98 -2.45 -3.78
N LEU A 124 -25.13 -2.16 -2.78
CA LEU A 124 -24.14 -3.10 -2.28
C LEU A 124 -24.76 -3.98 -1.19
N TYR A 125 -24.90 -5.27 -1.47
CA TYR A 125 -25.42 -6.28 -0.54
C TYR A 125 -24.30 -7.21 -0.05
N ALA A 126 -24.50 -7.83 1.12
CA ALA A 126 -23.48 -8.64 1.80
C ALA A 126 -22.93 -9.76 0.91
N ASP A 127 -23.80 -10.58 0.31
CA ASP A 127 -23.36 -11.68 -0.55
C ASP A 127 -22.62 -11.20 -1.80
N TYR A 128 -23.07 -10.07 -2.38
CA TYR A 128 -22.40 -9.46 -3.52
C TYR A 128 -20.97 -9.03 -3.16
N LEU A 129 -20.80 -8.32 -2.04
CA LEU A 129 -19.49 -7.87 -1.60
C LEU A 129 -18.60 -9.03 -1.15
N PHE A 130 -19.15 -10.03 -0.46
CA PHE A 130 -18.42 -11.24 -0.11
C PHE A 130 -17.91 -11.94 -1.35
N ASN A 131 -18.76 -12.18 -2.34
CA ASN A 131 -18.37 -12.85 -3.58
C ASN A 131 -17.40 -12.01 -4.42
N ALA A 132 -17.52 -10.68 -4.41
CA ALA A 132 -16.59 -9.79 -5.10
C ALA A 132 -15.17 -9.85 -4.50
N ILE A 133 -15.03 -10.08 -3.19
CA ILE A 133 -13.73 -10.10 -2.51
C ILE A 133 -13.19 -11.53 -2.38
N ALA A 134 -14.00 -12.43 -1.83
CA ALA A 134 -13.64 -13.78 -1.42
C ALA A 134 -14.29 -14.89 -2.25
N GLY A 135 -15.03 -14.55 -3.31
CA GLY A 135 -15.57 -15.53 -4.24
C GLY A 135 -14.45 -16.41 -4.83
N ASN A 136 -14.73 -17.70 -4.98
CA ASN A 136 -13.80 -18.69 -5.53
C ASN A 136 -12.43 -18.70 -4.83
N TRP A 137 -12.37 -18.37 -3.52
CA TRP A 137 -11.11 -18.34 -2.75
C TRP A 137 -10.32 -19.66 -2.83
N GLU A 138 -11.02 -20.78 -3.01
CA GLU A 138 -10.42 -22.11 -3.16
C GLU A 138 -9.58 -22.28 -4.45
N GLN A 139 -9.78 -21.41 -5.44
CA GLN A 139 -9.02 -21.37 -6.69
C GLN A 139 -7.90 -20.32 -6.63
N LYS A 140 -7.78 -19.56 -5.54
CA LYS A 140 -6.71 -18.58 -5.36
C LYS A 140 -5.47 -19.25 -4.77
N ARG A 141 -4.31 -18.71 -5.12
CA ARG A 141 -3.01 -19.09 -4.54
C ARG A 141 -2.99 -18.78 -3.04
N PRO A 142 -2.31 -19.59 -2.21
CA PRO A 142 -2.32 -19.43 -0.75
C PRO A 142 -1.92 -18.03 -0.26
N ILE A 143 -0.94 -17.38 -0.89
CA ILE A 143 -0.47 -16.05 -0.49
C ILE A 143 -1.55 -14.98 -0.70
N TRP A 144 -2.32 -15.11 -1.78
CA TRP A 144 -3.42 -14.19 -2.11
C TRP A 144 -4.60 -14.37 -1.16
N VAL A 145 -4.82 -15.60 -0.70
CA VAL A 145 -5.81 -15.89 0.34
C VAL A 145 -5.39 -15.30 1.68
N MET A 146 -4.11 -15.39 2.05
CA MET A 146 -3.56 -14.73 3.24
C MET A 146 -3.78 -13.21 3.18
N LEU A 147 -3.42 -12.57 2.07
CA LEU A 147 -3.65 -11.12 1.87
C LEU A 147 -5.15 -10.78 1.92
N MET A 148 -5.99 -11.60 1.30
CA MET A 148 -7.44 -11.42 1.29
C MET A 148 -8.03 -11.47 2.71
N VAL A 149 -7.60 -12.41 3.56
CA VAL A 149 -8.04 -12.50 4.97
C VAL A 149 -7.75 -11.19 5.72
N ASN A 150 -6.58 -10.57 5.49
CA ASN A 150 -6.24 -9.29 6.13
C ASN A 150 -7.09 -8.11 5.65
N MET A 151 -7.71 -8.20 4.47
CA MET A 151 -8.58 -7.16 3.89
C MET A 151 -10.09 -7.43 4.11
N LEU A 152 -10.44 -8.37 5.00
CA LEU A 152 -11.80 -8.78 5.31
C LEU A 152 -12.22 -8.41 6.75
N THR A 153 -11.76 -7.26 7.24
CA THR A 153 -12.16 -6.72 8.54
C THR A 153 -13.40 -5.83 8.44
N GLU A 154 -14.04 -5.51 9.57
CA GLU A 154 -15.14 -4.55 9.62
C GLU A 154 -14.77 -3.20 8.98
N SER A 155 -13.57 -2.68 9.30
CA SER A 155 -13.11 -1.39 8.78
C SER A 155 -12.94 -1.43 7.27
N ASP A 156 -12.34 -2.50 6.74
CA ASP A 156 -12.13 -2.65 5.30
C ASP A 156 -13.45 -2.81 4.55
N VAL A 157 -14.41 -3.54 5.11
CA VAL A 157 -15.75 -3.71 4.52
C VAL A 157 -16.51 -2.39 4.53
N ARG A 158 -16.48 -1.61 5.62
CA ARG A 158 -17.09 -0.28 5.70
C ARG A 158 -16.50 0.71 4.69
N ALA A 159 -15.22 0.56 4.36
CA ALA A 159 -14.53 1.38 3.37
C ALA A 159 -14.88 1.03 1.90
N ARG A 160 -15.50 -0.13 1.62
CA ARG A 160 -15.82 -0.56 0.25
C ARG A 160 -16.83 0.37 -0.44
N GLY A 161 -16.70 0.47 -1.75
CA GLY A 161 -17.54 1.33 -2.58
C GLY A 161 -17.03 2.78 -2.69
N VAL A 162 -15.90 3.11 -2.06
CA VAL A 162 -15.20 4.39 -2.28
C VAL A 162 -13.86 4.10 -2.97
N PRO A 163 -13.53 4.79 -4.09
CA PRO A 163 -12.24 4.61 -4.73
C PRO A 163 -11.08 4.93 -3.79
N VAL A 164 -10.01 4.13 -3.85
CA VAL A 164 -8.75 4.47 -3.18
C VAL A 164 -8.11 5.71 -3.81
N LEU A 165 -7.26 6.42 -3.06
CA LEU A 165 -6.63 7.67 -3.50
C LEU A 165 -5.94 7.54 -4.86
N ASP A 166 -5.21 6.45 -5.10
CA ASP A 166 -4.49 6.19 -6.36
C ASP A 166 -5.44 6.14 -7.55
N LEU A 167 -6.53 5.36 -7.41
CA LEU A 167 -7.55 5.20 -8.45
C LEU A 167 -8.31 6.51 -8.68
N TYR A 168 -8.64 7.23 -7.61
CA TYR A 168 -9.28 8.55 -7.72
C TYR A 168 -8.40 9.51 -8.53
N LEU A 169 -7.12 9.63 -8.19
CA LEU A 169 -6.18 10.48 -8.93
C LEU A 169 -6.03 10.04 -10.39
N ALA A 170 -6.01 8.74 -10.67
CA ALA A 170 -5.93 8.21 -12.03
C ALA A 170 -7.18 8.57 -12.85
N LEU A 171 -8.37 8.43 -12.27
CA LEU A 171 -9.63 8.82 -12.89
C LEU A 171 -9.69 10.33 -13.14
N GLU A 172 -9.22 11.17 -12.21
CA GLU A 172 -9.15 12.63 -12.41
C GLU A 172 -8.13 13.01 -13.50
N ALA A 173 -6.98 12.36 -13.54
CA ALA A 173 -5.95 12.62 -14.54
C ALA A 173 -6.42 12.25 -15.95
N LYS A 174 -7.09 11.09 -16.12
CA LYS A 174 -7.60 10.63 -17.43
C LYS A 174 -8.55 11.61 -18.12
N LYS A 175 -9.21 12.51 -17.38
CA LYS A 175 -10.11 13.51 -17.95
C LYS A 175 -9.38 14.57 -18.79
N THR A 176 -8.14 14.91 -18.45
CA THR A 176 -7.47 16.10 -19.01
C THR A 176 -5.98 15.96 -19.28
N LYS A 177 -5.36 14.86 -18.84
CA LYS A 177 -3.90 14.69 -18.82
C LYS A 177 -3.52 13.40 -19.52
N ARG A 178 -2.25 13.30 -19.92
CA ARG A 178 -1.69 12.01 -20.31
C ARG A 178 -1.46 11.17 -19.06
N THR A 179 -1.93 9.93 -19.08
CA THR A 179 -1.72 8.98 -17.99
C THR A 179 -0.83 7.81 -18.42
N GLY A 180 -0.16 7.19 -17.48
CA GLY A 180 0.59 5.95 -17.69
C GLY A 180 0.97 5.26 -16.40
N ALA A 181 1.64 4.12 -16.53
CA ALA A 181 2.15 3.33 -15.44
C ALA A 181 3.67 3.13 -15.57
N VAL A 182 4.38 3.05 -14.44
CA VAL A 182 5.81 2.75 -14.41
C VAL A 182 6.10 1.27 -14.13
N GLU A 183 5.09 0.46 -13.82
CA GLU A 183 5.22 -0.96 -13.54
C GLU A 183 4.37 -1.82 -14.46
N ARG A 184 4.68 -3.11 -14.48
CA ARG A 184 3.91 -4.15 -15.17
C ARG A 184 3.24 -5.07 -14.15
N VAL A 185 2.18 -5.73 -14.59
CA VAL A 185 1.40 -6.64 -13.72
C VAL A 185 2.27 -7.78 -13.19
N GLU A 186 3.17 -8.32 -14.01
CA GLU A 186 4.04 -9.43 -13.62
C GLU A 186 4.95 -9.03 -12.45
N GLU A 187 5.37 -7.76 -12.39
CA GLU A 187 6.28 -7.23 -11.37
C GLU A 187 5.59 -7.05 -10.00
N GLN A 188 4.27 -6.94 -9.99
CA GLN A 188 3.44 -6.95 -8.78
C GLN A 188 3.18 -8.39 -8.29
N CYS A 189 3.11 -9.32 -9.23
CA CYS A 189 2.68 -10.70 -9.00
C CYS A 189 3.80 -11.63 -8.58
N LEU A 190 4.95 -11.53 -9.25
CA LEU A 190 6.08 -12.44 -9.04
C LEU A 190 6.63 -12.39 -7.61
N PRO A 191 6.78 -11.23 -6.95
CA PRO A 191 7.20 -11.19 -5.56
C PRO A 191 6.25 -11.97 -4.64
N LEU A 192 4.93 -11.89 -4.86
CA LEU A 192 3.98 -12.63 -4.02
C LEU A 192 4.01 -14.13 -4.33
N ASN A 193 4.06 -14.47 -5.62
CA ASN A 193 4.01 -15.85 -6.09
C ASN A 193 5.35 -16.60 -5.97
N GLY A 194 6.44 -15.91 -5.65
CA GLY A 194 7.79 -16.45 -5.56
C GLY A 194 8.15 -17.05 -4.20
N LEU A 195 7.32 -16.84 -3.17
CA LEU A 195 7.51 -17.49 -1.87
C LEU A 195 7.34 -19.01 -1.96
N ASN A 196 8.12 -19.73 -1.16
CA ASN A 196 7.97 -21.18 -1.08
C ASN A 196 6.69 -21.56 -0.31
N ILE A 197 6.14 -22.75 -0.58
CA ILE A 197 4.87 -23.16 0.02
C ILE A 197 4.92 -23.18 1.56
N SER A 198 6.04 -23.56 2.17
CA SER A 198 6.17 -23.61 3.64
C SER A 198 6.13 -22.23 4.28
N GLN A 199 6.75 -21.22 3.66
CA GLN A 199 6.68 -19.81 4.06
C GLN A 199 5.26 -19.29 3.97
N VAL A 200 4.55 -19.61 2.88
CA VAL A 200 3.17 -19.14 2.71
C VAL A 200 2.21 -19.83 3.68
N VAL A 201 2.38 -21.14 3.92
CA VAL A 201 1.62 -21.88 4.94
C VAL A 201 1.89 -21.32 6.34
N PHE A 202 3.16 -21.03 6.66
CA PHE A 202 3.54 -20.36 7.90
C PHE A 202 2.84 -19.00 8.04
N ALA A 203 2.93 -18.15 7.01
CA ALA A 203 2.33 -16.82 7.02
C ALA A 203 0.81 -16.87 7.19
N LEU A 204 0.12 -17.72 6.43
CA LEU A 204 -1.32 -17.92 6.54
C LEU A 204 -1.72 -18.42 7.93
N ASN A 205 -0.96 -19.35 8.52
CA ASN A 205 -1.21 -19.82 9.87
C ASN A 205 -1.09 -18.69 10.91
N GLN A 206 -0.06 -17.85 10.81
CA GLN A 206 0.09 -16.69 11.70
C GLN A 206 -1.06 -15.68 11.51
N THR A 207 -1.46 -15.41 10.27
CA THR A 207 -2.61 -14.56 9.97
C THR A 207 -3.89 -15.10 10.60
N LEU A 208 -4.19 -16.40 10.44
CA LEU A 208 -5.37 -17.00 11.04
C LEU A 208 -5.34 -16.95 12.57
N ASN A 209 -4.19 -17.23 13.19
CA ASN A 209 -4.00 -17.11 14.64
C ASN A 209 -4.34 -15.68 15.11
N GLN A 210 -3.76 -14.67 14.47
CA GLN A 210 -3.98 -13.27 14.84
C GLN A 210 -5.47 -12.89 14.73
N HIS A 211 -6.12 -13.24 13.63
CA HIS A 211 -7.54 -12.96 13.44
C HIS A 211 -8.43 -13.73 14.42
N GLU A 212 -8.04 -14.95 14.81
CA GLU A 212 -8.71 -15.72 15.86
C GLU A 212 -8.59 -15.06 17.22
N SER A 213 -7.39 -14.62 17.62
CA SER A 213 -7.14 -13.92 18.89
C SER A 213 -7.90 -12.59 18.96
N ILE A 214 -7.93 -11.82 17.87
CA ILE A 214 -8.70 -10.57 17.79
C ILE A 214 -10.19 -10.83 17.99
N ARG A 215 -10.74 -11.88 17.35
CA ARG A 215 -12.16 -12.24 17.53
C ARG A 215 -12.48 -12.73 18.94
N ALA A 216 -11.54 -13.41 19.59
CA ALA A 216 -11.67 -13.84 20.98
C ALA A 216 -11.55 -12.67 21.98
N GLY A 217 -11.12 -11.48 21.52
CA GLY A 217 -10.85 -10.33 22.38
C GLY A 217 -9.53 -10.45 23.16
N GLU A 218 -8.67 -11.39 22.78
CA GLU A 218 -7.39 -11.67 23.43
C GLU A 218 -6.28 -10.73 22.96
N GLU A 219 -6.37 -10.26 21.70
CA GLU A 219 -5.43 -9.32 21.11
C GLU A 219 -6.15 -8.12 20.50
N THR A 220 -5.53 -6.95 20.58
CA THR A 220 -5.92 -5.78 19.78
C THR A 220 -5.01 -5.66 18.56
N PRO A 221 -5.54 -5.24 17.40
CA PRO A 221 -4.69 -4.96 16.24
C PRO A 221 -3.61 -3.94 16.60
N LEU A 222 -2.34 -4.31 16.43
CA LEU A 222 -1.20 -3.44 16.76
C LEU A 222 -1.16 -2.17 15.92
N TYR A 223 -1.66 -2.24 14.68
CA TYR A 223 -1.80 -1.13 13.75
C TYR A 223 -3.01 -1.36 12.86
N THR A 224 -3.81 -0.32 12.67
CA THR A 224 -5.01 -0.35 11.83
C THR A 224 -4.87 0.58 10.63
N THR A 225 -5.72 0.38 9.62
CA THR A 225 -5.89 1.33 8.52
C THR A 225 -6.24 2.75 9.03
N GLU A 226 -6.92 2.84 10.17
CA GLU A 226 -7.26 4.12 10.83
C GLU A 226 -6.01 4.83 11.37
N ASP A 227 -5.07 4.09 11.97
CA ASP A 227 -3.79 4.64 12.40
C ASP A 227 -3.00 5.16 11.21
N LEU A 228 -2.91 4.39 10.12
CA LEU A 228 -2.26 4.82 8.88
C LEU A 228 -2.86 6.13 8.34
N ILE A 229 -4.19 6.22 8.26
CA ILE A 229 -4.89 7.44 7.80
C ILE A 229 -4.56 8.62 8.72
N ARG A 230 -4.62 8.41 10.04
CA ARG A 230 -4.33 9.44 11.04
C ARG A 230 -2.91 9.99 10.86
N HIS A 231 -1.92 9.11 10.80
CA HIS A 231 -0.52 9.45 10.64
C HIS A 231 -0.25 10.17 9.31
N TYR A 232 -0.83 9.68 8.22
CA TYR A 232 -0.77 10.34 6.91
C TYR A 232 -1.36 11.76 6.96
N ASN A 233 -2.54 11.93 7.54
CA ASN A 233 -3.20 13.24 7.67
C ASN A 233 -2.42 14.19 8.59
N CYS A 234 -1.66 13.68 9.56
CA CYS A 234 -0.74 14.47 10.39
C CYS A 234 0.58 14.83 9.67
N GLY A 235 0.83 14.29 8.49
CA GLY A 235 2.07 14.51 7.74
C GLY A 235 3.28 13.78 8.33
N ASP A 236 3.06 12.67 9.02
CA ASP A 236 4.10 11.82 9.62
C ASP A 236 3.82 10.35 9.34
N LEU A 237 4.67 9.73 8.53
CA LEU A 237 4.63 8.28 8.25
C LEU A 237 5.82 7.54 8.86
N ASP A 238 6.74 8.25 9.54
CA ASP A 238 7.96 7.62 10.06
C ASP A 238 7.62 6.65 11.21
N GLU A 239 6.59 6.96 12.01
CA GLU A 239 6.10 6.10 13.08
C GLU A 239 5.35 4.85 12.59
N VAL A 240 4.83 4.88 11.35
CA VAL A 240 4.03 3.80 10.75
C VAL A 240 4.82 2.93 9.77
N ILE A 241 5.91 3.47 9.20
CA ILE A 241 6.71 2.80 8.15
C ILE A 241 8.14 2.45 8.63
N PHE A 242 8.70 3.08 9.68
CA PHE A 242 10.13 2.91 10.03
C PHE A 242 10.48 2.56 11.48
N ARG A 243 9.58 2.67 12.47
CA ARG A 243 9.98 2.59 13.90
C ARG A 243 10.10 1.19 14.51
N ARG A 244 9.95 0.12 13.75
CA ARG A 244 10.35 -1.23 14.20
C ARG A 244 11.38 -1.75 13.21
N ASP A 245 12.50 -2.28 13.69
CA ASP A 245 13.55 -2.98 12.90
C ASP A 245 13.02 -4.13 12.03
N SER A 246 11.71 -4.43 12.10
CA SER A 246 10.96 -5.17 11.09
C SER A 246 10.71 -4.28 9.88
N SER A 247 11.27 -4.62 8.74
CA SER A 247 10.94 -4.07 7.43
C SER A 247 9.42 -4.01 7.22
N GLN A 248 8.81 -2.87 7.53
CA GLN A 248 7.44 -2.58 7.18
C GLN A 248 7.45 -2.34 5.67
N ILE A 249 7.03 -3.36 4.94
CA ILE A 249 6.65 -3.21 3.53
C ILE A 249 5.58 -2.11 3.54
N PRO A 250 5.79 -0.98 2.86
CA PRO A 250 4.83 0.10 2.78
C PRO A 250 3.49 -0.47 2.31
N PRO A 251 2.35 0.11 2.75
CA PRO A 251 1.03 -0.27 2.29
C PRO A 251 0.87 0.09 0.81
N SER A 252 1.49 -0.72 -0.05
CA SER A 252 1.48 -0.65 -1.50
C SER A 252 0.78 -1.91 -1.98
N VAL A 253 -0.52 -1.76 -2.27
CA VAL A 253 -1.46 -2.71 -2.91
C VAL A 253 -1.70 -4.06 -2.19
N PHE A 254 -0.72 -4.60 -1.46
CA PHE A 254 -0.76 -5.89 -0.79
C PHE A 254 -0.21 -5.74 0.63
N GLN A 255 -1.12 -5.53 1.59
CA GLN A 255 -0.79 -5.49 3.02
C GLN A 255 -0.23 -6.85 3.46
N VAL A 256 1.09 -7.04 3.46
CA VAL A 256 1.71 -8.16 4.14
C VAL A 256 1.78 -7.79 5.62
N PRO A 257 0.99 -8.43 6.51
CA PRO A 257 1.02 -8.11 7.93
C PRO A 257 2.38 -8.50 8.54
N PRO A 258 2.85 -7.80 9.59
CA PRO A 258 4.03 -8.23 10.32
C PRO A 258 3.79 -9.64 10.90
N LEU A 259 4.63 -10.61 10.52
CA LEU A 259 4.54 -12.00 10.96
C LEU A 259 5.04 -12.21 12.42
N GLN A 260 5.25 -11.10 13.14
CA GLN A 260 5.76 -11.07 14.50
C GLN A 260 4.63 -10.89 15.53
N SER A 261 3.54 -11.63 15.41
CA SER A 261 2.61 -11.78 16.55
C SER A 261 3.20 -12.79 17.54
N ALA A 262 3.42 -12.31 18.78
CA ALA A 262 3.97 -13.01 19.94
C ALA A 262 5.46 -13.42 19.88
N ALA A 263 6.36 -12.44 19.79
CA ALA A 263 7.82 -12.62 19.89
C ALA A 263 8.30 -13.32 21.19
N ALA A 264 7.44 -13.46 22.21
CA ALA A 264 7.73 -14.21 23.43
C ALA A 264 7.45 -15.73 23.33
N ALA A 265 6.56 -16.17 22.43
CA ALA A 265 6.12 -17.57 22.31
C ALA A 265 6.57 -18.27 21.01
N ALA A 266 7.05 -17.51 20.01
CA ALA A 266 7.53 -18.07 18.77
C ALA A 266 8.82 -18.89 18.96
N SER A 267 8.86 -20.09 18.37
CA SER A 267 10.06 -20.93 18.33
C SER A 267 11.18 -20.24 17.53
N ALA A 268 12.42 -20.64 17.77
CA ALA A 268 13.56 -20.12 17.00
C ALA A 268 13.38 -20.31 15.49
N ALA A 269 12.83 -21.46 15.07
CA ALA A 269 12.54 -21.75 13.66
C ALA A 269 11.47 -20.82 13.07
N GLN A 270 10.43 -20.47 13.83
CA GLN A 270 9.40 -19.53 13.40
C GLN A 270 9.97 -18.12 13.21
N ARG A 271 10.85 -17.67 14.12
CA ARG A 271 11.54 -16.38 13.99
C ARG A 271 12.43 -16.32 12.74
N VAL A 272 13.21 -17.38 12.48
CA VAL A 272 14.03 -17.48 11.26
C VAL A 272 13.17 -17.44 10.01
N THR A 273 12.03 -18.16 10.01
CA THR A 273 11.10 -18.17 8.87
C THR A 273 10.50 -16.78 8.63
N ALA A 274 10.01 -16.11 9.68
CA ALA A 274 9.47 -14.76 9.59
C ALA A 274 10.50 -13.77 9.03
N HIS A 275 11.73 -13.78 9.57
CA HIS A 275 12.83 -12.94 9.10
C HIS A 275 13.16 -13.19 7.63
N SER A 276 13.17 -14.45 7.19
CA SER A 276 13.45 -14.79 5.78
C SER A 276 12.38 -14.23 4.82
N ILE A 277 11.11 -14.23 5.23
CA ILE A 277 10.01 -13.67 4.44
C ILE A 277 10.11 -12.15 4.39
N GLU A 278 10.39 -11.53 5.53
CA GLU A 278 10.60 -10.09 5.67
C GLU A 278 11.76 -9.59 4.78
N GLU A 279 12.91 -10.26 4.80
CA GLU A 279 14.05 -9.92 3.95
C GLU A 279 13.75 -10.08 2.47
N TYR A 280 13.09 -11.18 2.09
CA TYR A 280 12.69 -11.43 0.71
C TYR A 280 11.78 -10.32 0.19
N PHE A 281 10.73 -9.96 0.93
CA PHE A 281 9.84 -8.90 0.51
C PHE A 281 10.50 -7.52 0.53
N ARG A 282 11.40 -7.23 1.47
CA ARG A 282 12.17 -5.99 1.45
C ARG A 282 12.99 -5.88 0.16
N ASP A 283 13.65 -6.95 -0.25
CA ASP A 283 14.44 -6.94 -1.48
C ASP A 283 13.57 -6.82 -2.73
N GLU A 284 12.50 -7.63 -2.84
CA GLU A 284 11.65 -7.67 -4.05
C GLU A 284 10.71 -6.47 -4.18
N LEU A 285 10.03 -6.07 -3.10
CA LEU A 285 9.00 -5.02 -3.10
C LEU A 285 9.56 -3.62 -2.84
N ILE A 286 10.77 -3.48 -2.31
CA ILE A 286 11.39 -2.17 -2.07
C ILE A 286 12.59 -1.98 -2.98
N TYR A 287 13.66 -2.73 -2.78
CA TYR A 287 14.94 -2.40 -3.44
C TYR A 287 14.91 -2.63 -4.95
N LYS A 288 14.54 -3.85 -5.39
CA LYS A 288 14.44 -4.18 -6.81
C LYS A 288 13.33 -3.37 -7.50
N ARG A 289 12.21 -3.17 -6.81
CA ARG A 289 11.07 -2.39 -7.30
C ARG A 289 11.42 -0.92 -7.49
N ASN A 290 11.99 -0.26 -6.48
CA ASN A 290 12.42 1.14 -6.55
C ASN A 290 13.43 1.38 -7.65
N ARG A 291 14.39 0.45 -7.85
CA ARG A 291 15.37 0.55 -8.92
C ARG A 291 14.69 0.55 -10.30
N ARG A 292 13.82 -0.43 -10.58
CA ARG A 292 13.07 -0.52 -11.85
C ARG A 292 12.19 0.71 -12.07
N MET A 293 11.48 1.16 -11.03
CA MET A 293 10.64 2.36 -11.11
C MET A 293 11.49 3.59 -11.44
N GLY A 294 12.60 3.79 -10.72
CA GLY A 294 13.54 4.89 -10.93
C GLY A 294 14.10 4.93 -12.35
N GLU A 295 14.55 3.79 -12.88
CA GLU A 295 15.04 3.66 -14.26
C GLU A 295 13.99 4.11 -15.29
N ARG A 296 12.74 3.64 -15.15
CA ARG A 296 11.64 4.01 -16.05
C ARG A 296 11.22 5.48 -15.93
N ILE A 297 11.31 6.05 -14.73
CA ILE A 297 11.09 7.48 -14.53
C ILE A 297 12.15 8.29 -15.28
N LEU A 298 13.42 7.88 -15.23
CA LEU A 298 14.50 8.54 -15.99
C LEU A 298 14.23 8.47 -17.50
N GLU A 299 13.80 7.32 -18.01
CA GLU A 299 13.40 7.17 -19.42
C GLU A 299 12.27 8.14 -19.80
N LEU A 300 11.24 8.29 -18.96
CA LEU A 300 10.13 9.23 -19.18
C LEU A 300 10.61 10.68 -19.20
N LEU A 301 11.44 11.07 -18.23
CA LEU A 301 11.99 12.43 -18.14
C LEU A 301 12.89 12.76 -19.34
N TRP A 302 13.68 11.79 -19.84
CA TRP A 302 14.53 11.98 -21.01
C TRP A 302 13.74 12.00 -22.32
N ALA A 303 12.69 11.20 -22.43
CA ALA A 303 11.88 11.12 -23.65
C ALA A 303 11.16 12.44 -23.94
N ARG A 304 10.72 13.18 -22.91
CA ARG A 304 10.06 14.49 -23.08
C ARG A 304 10.52 15.48 -22.00
N PRO A 305 11.70 16.10 -22.15
CA PRO A 305 12.29 16.97 -21.13
C PRO A 305 11.54 18.29 -20.92
N ASN A 306 10.71 18.69 -21.88
CA ASN A 306 9.92 19.93 -21.85
C ASN A 306 8.52 19.74 -21.25
N GLU A 307 8.25 18.60 -20.61
CA GLU A 307 6.98 18.32 -19.96
C GLU A 307 7.12 18.23 -18.44
N SER A 308 6.07 18.64 -17.75
CA SER A 308 5.94 18.46 -16.30
C SER A 308 5.25 17.13 -16.01
N TYR A 309 5.89 16.31 -15.18
CA TYR A 309 5.34 15.04 -14.73
C TYR A 309 4.89 15.11 -13.27
N PHE A 310 3.79 14.43 -12.96
CA PHE A 310 3.37 14.14 -11.60
C PHE A 310 3.31 12.62 -11.39
N PHE A 311 4.21 12.10 -10.57
CA PHE A 311 4.30 10.69 -10.25
C PHE A 311 3.61 10.44 -8.91
N ALA A 312 2.54 9.65 -8.89
CA ALA A 312 1.77 9.32 -7.69
C ALA A 312 1.97 7.84 -7.34
N PHE A 313 2.84 7.58 -6.36
CA PHE A 313 3.21 6.23 -5.90
C PHE A 313 3.04 6.13 -4.39
N GLY A 314 2.91 4.92 -3.87
CA GLY A 314 2.87 4.62 -2.45
C GLY A 314 4.02 5.29 -1.71
N ALA A 315 3.69 5.96 -0.61
CA ALA A 315 4.61 6.85 0.09
C ALA A 315 5.94 6.19 0.50
N GLY A 316 5.93 4.89 0.78
CA GLY A 316 7.16 4.18 1.15
C GLY A 316 8.18 4.01 0.03
N HIS A 317 7.83 4.24 -1.24
CA HIS A 317 8.81 4.30 -2.34
C HIS A 317 9.75 5.52 -2.23
N PHE A 318 9.39 6.50 -1.40
CA PHE A 318 10.13 7.76 -1.24
C PHE A 318 10.84 7.90 0.11
N LEU A 319 10.74 6.88 0.96
CA LEU A 319 11.23 6.90 2.33
C LEU A 319 12.32 5.83 2.54
N GLY A 320 13.21 6.06 3.50
CA GLY A 320 14.34 5.17 3.75
C GLY A 320 15.45 5.24 2.70
N ASN A 321 16.39 4.31 2.79
CA ASN A 321 17.50 4.16 1.85
C ASN A 321 17.06 3.34 0.61
N TYR A 322 17.74 3.55 -0.51
CA TYR A 322 17.42 2.89 -1.79
C TYR A 322 16.00 3.22 -2.29
N SER A 323 15.54 4.44 -1.99
CA SER A 323 14.27 4.98 -2.46
C SER A 323 14.34 5.35 -3.94
N VAL A 324 13.18 5.56 -4.57
CA VAL A 324 13.09 6.10 -5.94
C VAL A 324 13.80 7.46 -6.03
N LEU A 325 13.78 8.26 -4.96
CA LEU A 325 14.48 9.55 -4.90
C LEU A 325 16.00 9.37 -5.02
N ASP A 326 16.54 8.29 -4.45
CA ASP A 326 17.98 8.02 -4.47
C ASP A 326 18.45 7.60 -5.86
N VAL A 327 17.64 6.84 -6.60
CA VAL A 327 17.91 6.49 -8.00
C VAL A 327 18.02 7.76 -8.85
N LEU A 328 17.08 8.71 -8.71
CA LEU A 328 17.13 9.96 -9.47
C LEU A 328 18.32 10.85 -9.07
N ARG A 329 18.66 10.91 -7.78
CA ARG A 329 19.83 11.64 -7.30
C ARG A 329 21.13 11.07 -7.86
N GLN A 330 21.25 9.74 -7.91
CA GLN A 330 22.40 9.06 -8.51
C GLN A 330 22.52 9.34 -10.01
N ALA A 331 21.39 9.51 -10.70
CA ALA A 331 21.35 9.93 -12.10
C ALA A 331 21.59 11.45 -12.31
N GLY A 332 21.89 12.21 -11.24
CA GLY A 332 22.24 13.63 -11.32
C GLY A 332 21.06 14.61 -11.18
N TYR A 333 19.83 14.12 -10.96
CA TYR A 333 18.69 15.00 -10.72
C TYR A 333 18.70 15.56 -9.30
N LYS A 334 18.46 16.86 -9.17
CA LYS A 334 18.20 17.48 -7.87
C LYS A 334 16.76 17.21 -7.46
N VAL A 335 16.58 16.47 -6.37
CA VAL A 335 15.26 16.13 -5.82
C VAL A 335 15.11 16.65 -4.39
N THR A 336 14.17 17.57 -4.16
CA THR A 336 13.98 18.28 -2.88
C THR A 336 12.58 18.07 -2.32
N LYS A 337 12.46 17.77 -1.03
CA LYS A 337 11.17 17.73 -0.32
C LYS A 337 10.53 19.12 -0.34
N VAL A 338 9.24 19.19 -0.65
CA VAL A 338 8.47 20.43 -0.76
C VAL A 338 7.67 20.64 0.53
N GLY A 339 7.81 21.77 1.21
CA GLY A 339 7.04 22.03 2.43
C GLY A 339 5.53 22.23 2.13
N PRO A 340 4.60 21.93 3.05
CA PRO A 340 3.15 22.03 2.80
C PRO A 340 2.67 23.46 2.47
N ARG A 341 3.45 24.49 2.84
CA ARG A 341 3.18 25.91 2.55
C ARG A 341 4.04 26.47 1.41
N GLU A 342 4.90 25.66 0.81
CA GLU A 342 5.76 26.09 -0.29
C GLU A 342 4.93 26.30 -1.56
N ARG A 343 5.14 27.44 -2.23
CA ARG A 343 4.42 27.79 -3.46
C ARG A 343 4.96 27.00 -4.64
N ILE A 344 4.10 26.25 -5.31
CA ILE A 344 4.40 25.66 -6.61
C ILE A 344 4.49 26.77 -7.67
N ARG A 345 5.36 26.62 -8.66
CA ARG A 345 5.41 27.48 -9.86
C ARG A 345 5.61 26.57 -11.07
N ARG A 346 5.11 27.01 -12.23
CA ARG A 346 5.37 26.33 -13.49
C ARG A 346 6.76 26.73 -14.00
#